data_AF-A0A060YDD7-F1
#
_entry.id   AF-A0A060YDD7-F1
#
_cell.length_a   1.000
_cell.length_b   1.000
_cell.length_c   1.000
_cell.angle_alpha   90.00
_cell.angle_beta   90.00
_cell.angle_gamma   90.00
#
_symmetry.space_group_name_H-M   'P 1'
#
loop_
_entity.id
_entity.type
_entity.pdbx_description
1 polymer ?
#
loop_
_entity_poly.entity_id
_entity_poly.type
_entity_poly.pdbx_seq_one_letter_code
_entity_poly.pdbx_strand_id
1 'polypeptide(L)'
;MGVMMRGSWLAIGATFAAMIGAGMLVRSISYDQSPGAKHLAWMLHAGVMGAVIAPMTLLGGPLMMRAAWYTAGIVGGLSTVAMCAPSEKFLNMGGPLAVGFGVVFASSIGSMFLPPTSAMGAGLYSIAIYGGLVLFSMFLLYDTQKVIKRAETYPMYGMQKYDPINS
;
A
#
# COMPACT_ATOMS: atom_id res chain seq x y z
N MET A 1 -7.20 29.84 -0.92
CA MET A 1 -8.02 28.84 -0.19
C MET A 1 -9.44 28.62 -0.75
N GLY A 2 -9.85 29.23 -1.88
CA GLY A 2 -11.25 29.11 -2.39
C GLY A 2 -11.53 27.94 -3.36
N VAL A 3 -10.51 27.39 -4.03
CA VAL A 3 -10.68 26.33 -5.05
C VAL A 3 -10.75 24.93 -4.43
N MET A 4 -10.04 24.68 -3.33
CA MET A 4 -10.06 23.37 -2.63
C MET A 4 -11.41 23.05 -1.96
N MET A 5 -12.15 24.07 -1.49
CA MET A 5 -13.43 23.84 -0.79
C MET A 5 -14.64 23.76 -1.75
N ARG A 6 -14.59 24.42 -2.91
CA ARG A 6 -15.65 24.33 -3.94
C ARG A 6 -15.48 23.15 -4.92
N GLY A 7 -14.28 22.57 -4.98
CA GLY A 7 -13.93 21.45 -5.86
C GLY A 7 -13.79 20.09 -5.16
N SER A 8 -14.29 19.91 -3.94
CA SER A 8 -13.97 18.73 -3.12
C SER A 8 -14.22 17.37 -3.83
N TRP A 9 -15.37 17.19 -4.48
CA TRP A 9 -15.66 15.96 -5.24
C TRP A 9 -14.83 15.81 -6.53
N LEU A 10 -14.57 16.91 -7.24
CA LEU A 10 -13.72 16.90 -8.44
C LEU A 10 -12.26 16.61 -8.09
N ALA A 11 -11.76 17.18 -6.99
CA ALA A 11 -10.42 16.94 -6.49
C ALA A 11 -10.26 15.50 -6.01
N ILE A 12 -11.25 14.96 -5.28
CA ILE A 12 -11.29 13.54 -4.89
C ILE A 12 -11.33 12.63 -6.13
N GLY A 13 -12.19 12.93 -7.10
CA GLY A 13 -12.26 12.17 -8.35
C GLY A 13 -10.96 12.22 -9.15
N ALA A 14 -10.34 13.39 -9.24
CA ALA A 14 -9.07 13.59 -9.95
C ALA A 14 -7.91 12.84 -9.28
N THR A 15 -7.83 12.82 -7.94
CA THR A 15 -6.77 12.07 -7.24
C THR A 15 -6.95 10.57 -7.42
N PHE A 16 -8.18 10.04 -7.32
CA PHE A 16 -8.44 8.63 -7.63
C PHE A 16 -8.11 8.28 -9.08
N ALA A 17 -8.52 9.12 -10.03
CA ALA A 17 -8.21 8.93 -11.44
C ALA A 17 -6.69 8.92 -11.69
N ALA A 18 -5.94 9.82 -11.05
CA ALA A 18 -4.48 9.87 -11.16
C ALA A 18 -3.82 8.61 -10.58
N MET A 19 -4.23 8.16 -9.39
CA MET A 19 -3.69 6.94 -8.76
C MET A 19 -3.98 5.69 -9.60
N ILE A 20 -5.24 5.53 -10.03
CA ILE A 20 -5.67 4.38 -10.84
C ILE A 20 -5.00 4.42 -12.22
N GLY A 21 -5.02 5.58 -12.89
CA GLY A 21 -4.42 5.76 -14.21
C GLY A 21 -2.92 5.50 -14.22
N ALA A 22 -2.18 6.00 -13.22
CA ALA A 22 -0.76 5.70 -13.08
C ALA A 22 -0.52 4.19 -12.84
N GLY A 23 -1.36 3.52 -12.05
CA GLY A 23 -1.27 2.07 -11.83
C GLY A 23 -1.59 1.25 -13.09
N MET A 24 -2.60 1.67 -13.87
CA MET A 24 -2.94 1.07 -15.15
C MET A 24 -1.79 1.22 -16.16
N LEU A 25 -1.15 2.38 -16.19
CA LEU A 25 0.02 2.65 -17.04
C LEU A 25 1.16 1.68 -16.72
N VAL A 26 1.53 1.53 -15.43
CA VAL A 26 2.54 0.56 -15.00
C VAL A 26 2.19 -0.85 -15.46
N ARG A 27 0.93 -1.27 -15.31
CA ARG A 27 0.50 -2.61 -15.70
C ARG A 27 0.48 -2.83 -17.21
N SER A 28 0.19 -1.79 -18.00
CA SER A 28 0.10 -1.87 -19.47
C SER A 28 1.44 -2.07 -20.16
N ILE A 29 2.54 -1.61 -19.56
CA ILE A 29 3.88 -1.73 -20.12
C ILE A 29 4.42 -3.14 -19.84
N SER A 30 4.84 -3.85 -20.89
CA SER A 30 5.51 -5.15 -20.73
C SER A 30 6.95 -4.97 -20.28
N TYR A 31 7.35 -5.67 -19.21
CA TYR A 31 8.73 -5.63 -18.71
C TYR A 31 9.75 -6.16 -19.73
N ASP A 32 9.35 -7.14 -20.54
CA ASP A 32 10.23 -7.82 -21.51
C ASP A 32 10.70 -6.90 -22.66
N GLN A 33 9.81 -6.04 -23.16
CA GLN A 33 10.11 -5.15 -24.29
C GLN A 33 10.84 -3.86 -23.86
N SER A 34 10.59 -3.37 -22.65
CA SER A 34 11.10 -2.06 -22.21
C SER A 34 11.25 -1.96 -20.68
N PRO A 35 12.28 -2.60 -20.09
CA PRO A 35 12.47 -2.59 -18.64
C PRO A 35 12.64 -1.17 -18.08
N GLY A 36 13.34 -0.28 -18.81
CA GLY A 36 13.51 1.12 -18.41
C GLY A 36 12.20 1.90 -18.36
N ALA A 37 11.35 1.77 -19.37
CA ALA A 37 10.05 2.43 -19.41
C ALA A 37 9.12 1.94 -18.29
N LYS A 38 9.20 0.64 -17.97
CA LYS A 38 8.46 0.05 -16.85
C LYS A 38 8.90 0.63 -15.50
N HIS A 39 10.20 0.76 -15.25
CA HIS A 39 10.71 1.39 -14.02
C HIS A 39 10.34 2.87 -13.93
N LEU A 40 10.37 3.61 -15.04
CA LEU A 40 9.92 5.01 -15.08
C LEU A 40 8.43 5.13 -14.76
N ALA A 41 7.59 4.27 -15.35
CA ALA A 41 6.17 4.21 -15.04
C ALA A 41 5.93 3.87 -13.56
N TRP A 42 6.69 2.94 -13.00
CA TRP A 42 6.61 2.57 -11.59
C TRP A 42 7.00 3.71 -10.66
N MET A 43 8.10 4.43 -10.97
CA MET A 43 8.50 5.63 -10.24
C MET A 43 7.47 6.73 -10.35
N LEU A 44 6.84 6.92 -11.51
CA LEU A 44 5.74 7.86 -11.70
C LEU A 44 4.54 7.50 -10.81
N HIS A 45 4.15 6.22 -10.77
CA HIS A 45 3.06 5.77 -9.89
C HIS A 45 3.39 5.97 -8.41
N ALA A 46 4.60 5.63 -7.98
CA ALA A 46 5.06 5.88 -6.61
C ALA A 46 5.07 7.38 -6.28
N GLY A 47 5.51 8.22 -7.23
CA GLY A 47 5.49 9.67 -7.11
C GLY A 47 4.08 10.24 -6.98
N VAL A 48 3.11 9.73 -7.75
CA VAL A 48 1.69 10.11 -7.62
C VAL A 48 1.14 9.74 -6.25
N MET A 49 1.41 8.53 -5.75
CA MET A 49 1.00 8.11 -4.40
C MET A 49 1.62 9.02 -3.33
N GLY A 50 2.90 9.35 -3.47
CA GLY A 50 3.59 10.30 -2.59
C GLY A 50 2.99 11.70 -2.63
N ALA A 51 2.64 12.22 -3.80
CA ALA A 51 2.03 13.53 -3.97
C ALA A 51 0.63 13.62 -3.34
N VAL A 52 -0.14 12.53 -3.35
CA VAL A 52 -1.44 12.45 -2.67
C VAL A 52 -1.28 12.51 -1.15
N ILE A 53 -0.22 11.90 -0.60
CA ILE A 53 0.04 11.86 0.85
C ILE A 53 0.80 13.10 1.35
N ALA A 54 1.55 13.78 0.48
CA ALA A 54 2.40 14.92 0.84
C ALA A 54 1.69 16.05 1.62
N PRO A 55 0.42 16.43 1.33
CA PRO A 55 -0.28 17.42 2.14
C PRO A 55 -0.40 17.01 3.62
N MET A 56 -0.58 15.72 3.90
CA MET A 56 -0.63 15.21 5.28
C MET A 56 0.72 15.30 5.98
N THR A 57 1.83 15.13 5.25
CA THR A 57 3.17 15.22 5.84
C THR A 57 3.56 16.65 6.16
N LEU A 58 3.15 17.61 5.33
CA LEU A 58 3.33 19.04 5.58
C LEU A 58 2.49 19.52 6.78
N LEU A 59 1.26 19.01 6.92
CA LEU A 59 0.37 19.36 8.04
C LEU A 59 0.72 18.64 9.35
N GLY A 60 1.28 17.43 9.28
CA GLY A 60 1.61 16.60 10.45
C GLY A 60 2.93 16.93 11.16
N GLY A 61 3.76 17.80 10.57
CA GLY A 61 4.99 18.31 11.19
C GLY A 61 6.00 17.21 11.59
N PRO A 62 6.80 17.41 12.66
CA PRO A 62 7.85 16.47 13.08
C PRO A 62 7.35 15.06 13.43
N LEU A 63 6.08 14.93 13.85
CA LEU A 63 5.48 13.64 14.18
C LEU A 63 5.39 12.74 12.94
N MET A 64 5.01 13.31 11.79
CA MET A 64 4.92 12.54 10.56
C MET A 64 6.30 12.09 10.06
N MET A 65 7.34 12.89 10.28
CA MET A 65 8.71 12.50 9.94
C MET A 65 9.17 11.28 10.75
N ARG A 66 8.80 11.22 12.04
CA ARG A 66 9.06 10.03 12.88
C ARG A 66 8.27 8.82 12.39
N ALA A 67 6.99 9.01 12.07
CA ALA A 67 6.16 7.95 11.52
C ALA A 67 6.76 7.37 10.23
N ALA A 68 7.24 8.24 9.33
CA ALA A 68 7.91 7.82 8.09
C ALA A 68 9.16 6.97 8.38
N TRP A 69 10.01 7.38 9.33
CA TRP A 69 11.17 6.58 9.73
C TRP A 69 10.81 5.25 10.39
N TYR A 70 9.76 5.21 11.22
CA TYR A 70 9.27 3.96 11.79
C TYR A 70 8.73 3.03 10.71
N THR A 71 7.98 3.54 9.74
CA THR A 71 7.53 2.75 8.58
C THR A 71 8.73 2.23 7.79
N ALA A 72 9.75 3.05 7.52
CA ALA A 72 10.96 2.60 6.83
C ALA A 72 11.68 1.48 7.60
N GLY A 73 11.79 1.60 8.92
CA GLY A 73 12.39 0.59 9.79
C GLY A 73 11.59 -0.71 9.83
N ILE A 74 10.27 -0.62 9.97
CA ILE A 74 9.37 -1.79 9.96
C ILE A 74 9.42 -2.47 8.59
N VAL A 75 9.35 -1.70 7.50
CA VAL A 75 9.37 -2.25 6.14
C VAL A 75 10.69 -2.94 5.86
N GLY A 76 11.81 -2.29 6.18
CA GLY A 76 13.14 -2.90 6.03
C GLY A 76 13.30 -4.15 6.90
N GLY A 77 12.98 -4.06 8.19
CA GLY A 77 13.16 -5.15 9.14
C GLY A 77 12.27 -6.37 8.88
N LEU A 78 10.99 -6.16 8.56
CA LEU A 78 10.10 -7.28 8.24
C LEU A 78 10.42 -7.90 6.88
N SER A 79 10.84 -7.11 5.89
CA SER A 79 11.26 -7.65 4.59
C SER A 79 12.46 -8.57 4.74
N THR A 80 13.46 -8.20 5.57
CA THR A 80 14.62 -9.07 5.81
C THR A 80 14.24 -10.35 6.56
N VAL A 81 13.33 -10.26 7.54
CA VAL A 81 12.79 -11.44 8.22
C VAL A 81 12.05 -12.35 7.24
N ALA A 82 11.21 -11.80 6.36
CA ALA A 82 10.47 -12.57 5.37
C ALA A 82 11.39 -13.28 4.36
N MET A 83 12.47 -12.62 3.93
CA MET A 83 13.49 -13.22 3.05
C MET A 83 14.21 -14.40 3.70
N CYS A 84 14.46 -14.33 5.00
CA CYS A 84 15.14 -15.39 5.75
C CYS A 84 14.19 -16.46 6.30
N ALA A 85 12.87 -16.27 6.22
CA ALA A 85 11.89 -17.15 6.82
C ALA A 85 11.66 -18.41 5.93
N PRO A 86 11.96 -19.63 6.42
CA PRO A 86 11.87 -20.87 5.64
C PRO A 86 10.44 -21.43 5.58
N SER A 87 9.44 -20.60 5.32
CA SER A 87 8.04 -21.03 5.53
C SER A 87 7.08 -20.53 4.44
N GLU A 88 6.28 -21.44 3.90
CA GLU A 88 5.04 -21.12 3.16
C GLU A 88 3.86 -20.78 4.09
N LYS A 89 4.10 -20.66 5.40
CA LYS A 89 3.05 -20.47 6.39
C LYS A 89 2.32 -19.15 6.20
N PHE A 90 3.00 -18.08 5.79
CA PHE A 90 2.34 -16.81 5.52
C PHE A 90 1.50 -16.87 4.23
N LEU A 91 1.87 -17.66 3.21
CA LEU A 91 1.08 -17.83 1.98
C LEU A 91 -0.37 -18.30 2.24
N ASN A 92 -0.58 -19.11 3.29
CA ASN A 92 -1.90 -19.57 3.71
C ASN A 92 -2.68 -18.55 4.55
N MET A 93 -2.07 -17.41 4.91
CA MET A 93 -2.69 -16.37 5.73
C MET A 93 -3.49 -15.35 4.91
N GLY A 94 -3.52 -15.45 3.58
CA GLY A 94 -4.24 -14.50 2.71
C GLY A 94 -5.72 -14.35 3.05
N GLY A 95 -6.40 -15.45 3.41
CA GLY A 95 -7.82 -15.43 3.83
C GLY A 95 -8.06 -14.62 5.11
N PRO A 96 -7.42 -14.98 6.24
CA PRO A 96 -7.49 -14.20 7.48
C PRO A 96 -7.04 -12.74 7.32
N LEU A 97 -6.00 -12.47 6.52
CA LEU A 97 -5.54 -11.10 6.23
C LEU A 97 -6.58 -10.29 5.47
N ALA A 98 -7.27 -10.88 4.49
CA ALA A 98 -8.34 -10.21 3.76
C ALA A 98 -9.54 -9.86 4.66
N VAL A 99 -9.89 -10.74 5.60
CA VAL A 99 -10.92 -10.46 6.62
C VAL A 99 -10.49 -9.31 7.53
N GLY A 100 -9.26 -9.36 8.04
CA GLY A 100 -8.69 -8.28 8.84
C GLY A 100 -8.67 -6.93 8.11
N PHE A 101 -8.37 -6.95 6.80
CA PHE A 101 -8.41 -5.77 5.94
C PHE A 101 -9.82 -5.19 5.85
N GLY A 102 -10.83 -6.04 5.68
CA GLY A 102 -12.24 -5.62 5.71
C GLY A 102 -12.61 -4.90 7.01
N VAL A 103 -12.16 -5.41 8.16
CA VAL A 103 -12.42 -4.79 9.47
C VAL A 103 -11.73 -3.43 9.61
N VAL A 104 -10.44 -3.33 9.26
CA VAL A 104 -9.69 -2.07 9.32
C VAL A 104 -10.28 -1.05 8.35
N PHE A 105 -10.66 -1.49 7.14
CA PHE A 105 -11.29 -0.65 6.12
C PHE A 105 -12.66 -0.12 6.57
N ALA A 106 -13.52 -0.99 7.09
CA ALA A 106 -14.82 -0.59 7.64
C ALA A 106 -14.66 0.36 8.83
N SER A 107 -13.65 0.14 9.67
CA SER A 107 -13.35 1.02 10.82
C SER A 107 -12.87 2.40 10.36
N SER A 108 -12.03 2.44 9.32
CA SER A 108 -11.59 3.68 8.70
C SER A 108 -12.78 4.49 8.16
N ILE A 109 -13.70 3.86 7.42
CA ILE A 109 -14.92 4.53 6.92
C ILE A 109 -15.80 4.97 8.09
N GLY A 110 -16.05 4.10 9.08
CA GLY A 110 -16.89 4.41 10.23
C GLY A 110 -16.37 5.60 11.04
N SER A 111 -15.05 5.74 11.18
CA SER A 111 -14.42 6.88 11.86
C SER A 111 -14.62 8.23 11.16
N MET A 112 -14.98 8.25 9.86
CA MET A 112 -15.31 9.49 9.14
C MET A 112 -16.68 10.04 9.55
N PHE A 113 -17.58 9.18 10.03
CA PHE A 113 -18.96 9.54 10.39
C PHE A 113 -19.17 9.70 11.90
N LEU A 114 -18.24 9.21 12.72
CA LEU A 114 -18.34 9.24 14.17
C LEU A 114 -17.29 10.18 14.77
N PRO A 115 -17.68 11.07 15.70
CA PRO A 115 -16.73 11.98 16.31
C PRO A 115 -15.70 11.20 17.15
N PRO A 116 -14.40 11.54 17.05
CA PRO A 116 -13.32 10.84 17.76
C PRO A 116 -13.40 10.99 19.29
N THR A 117 -14.24 11.89 19.80
CA THR A 117 -14.53 12.07 21.23
C THR A 117 -15.52 11.06 21.78
N SER A 118 -16.26 10.35 20.92
CA SER A 118 -17.16 9.28 21.35
C SER A 118 -16.39 7.98 21.58
N ALA A 119 -16.82 7.15 22.55
CA ALA A 119 -16.16 5.87 22.82
C ALA A 119 -16.12 4.95 21.58
N MET A 120 -17.19 4.97 20.78
CA MET A 120 -17.26 4.22 19.52
C MET A 120 -16.33 4.81 18.45
N GLY A 121 -16.28 6.13 18.28
CA GLY A 121 -15.38 6.79 17.33
C GLY A 121 -13.90 6.60 17.68
N ALA A 122 -13.55 6.75 18.95
CA ALA A 122 -12.19 6.47 19.46
C ALA A 122 -11.80 4.99 19.28
N GLY A 123 -12.74 4.07 19.50
CA GLY A 123 -12.56 2.64 19.26
C GLY A 123 -12.27 2.34 17.80
N LEU A 124 -13.10 2.82 16.87
CA LEU A 124 -12.90 2.63 15.43
C LEU A 124 -11.60 3.27 14.93
N TYR A 125 -11.26 4.47 15.44
CA TYR A 125 -9.99 5.11 15.12
C TYR A 125 -8.78 4.29 15.60
N SER A 126 -8.86 3.72 16.80
CA SER A 126 -7.81 2.85 17.35
C SER A 126 -7.65 1.56 16.54
N ILE A 127 -8.76 0.95 16.11
CA ILE A 127 -8.73 -0.22 15.22
C ILE A 127 -8.11 0.15 13.87
N ALA A 128 -8.47 1.31 13.30
CA ALA A 128 -7.94 1.75 12.02
C ALA A 128 -6.41 1.97 12.08
N ILE A 129 -5.90 2.63 13.13
CA ILE A 129 -4.47 2.94 13.26
C ILE A 129 -3.65 1.74 13.73
N TYR A 130 -3.97 1.17 14.90
CA TYR A 130 -3.16 0.09 15.49
C TYR A 130 -3.43 -1.25 14.84
N GLY A 131 -4.70 -1.53 14.53
CA GLY A 131 -5.07 -2.72 13.76
C GLY A 131 -4.49 -2.66 12.35
N GLY A 132 -4.56 -1.49 11.70
CA GLY A 132 -3.89 -1.25 10.41
C GLY A 132 -2.39 -1.50 10.47
N LEU A 133 -1.69 -0.96 11.47
CA LEU A 133 -0.24 -1.17 11.63
C LEU A 133 0.13 -2.65 11.70
N VAL A 134 -0.55 -3.41 12.57
CA VAL A 134 -0.28 -4.86 12.74
C VAL A 134 -0.65 -5.63 11.48
N LEU A 135 -1.80 -5.33 10.88
CA LEU A 135 -2.29 -6.00 9.69
C LEU A 135 -1.38 -5.75 8.48
N PHE A 136 -1.00 -4.50 8.21
CA PHE A 136 -0.10 -4.18 7.09
C PHE A 136 1.32 -4.71 7.31
N SER A 137 1.77 -4.82 8.57
CA SER A 137 3.01 -5.51 8.90
C SER A 137 2.95 -7.01 8.53
N MET A 138 1.80 -7.67 8.79
CA MET A 138 1.59 -9.05 8.35
C MET A 138 1.43 -9.16 6.83
N PHE A 139 0.75 -8.22 6.17
CA PHE A 139 0.68 -8.18 4.70
C PHE A 139 2.06 -8.06 4.08
N LEU A 140 2.96 -7.29 4.68
CA LEU A 140 4.33 -7.19 4.20
C LEU A 140 5.01 -8.56 4.21
N LEU A 141 4.93 -9.31 5.31
CA LEU A 141 5.47 -10.66 5.38
C LEU A 141 4.84 -11.59 4.32
N TYR A 142 3.51 -11.51 4.15
CA TYR A 142 2.78 -12.28 3.14
C TYR A 142 3.21 -11.94 1.71
N ASP A 143 3.24 -10.66 1.35
CA ASP A 143 3.52 -10.18 0.01
C ASP A 143 4.97 -10.42 -0.38
N THR A 144 5.94 -10.20 0.54
CA THR A 144 7.35 -10.54 0.28
C THR A 144 7.51 -12.03 -0.03
N GLN A 145 6.89 -12.90 0.76
CA GLN A 145 6.96 -14.34 0.50
C GLN A 145 6.24 -14.76 -0.78
N LYS A 146 5.11 -14.14 -1.08
CA LYS A 146 4.35 -14.38 -2.32
C LYS A 146 5.18 -14.04 -3.55
N VAL A 147 5.88 -12.90 -3.54
CA VAL A 147 6.77 -12.49 -4.63
C VAL A 147 7.95 -13.46 -4.78
N ILE A 148 8.59 -13.85 -3.67
CA ILE A 148 9.69 -14.83 -3.69
C ILE A 148 9.20 -16.16 -4.27
N LYS A 149 8.08 -16.70 -3.77
CA LYS A 149 7.53 -17.97 -4.25
C LYS A 149 7.15 -17.91 -5.72
N ARG A 150 6.58 -16.78 -6.18
CA ARG A 150 6.26 -16.56 -7.59
C ARG A 150 7.52 -16.54 -8.45
N ALA A 151 8.61 -15.94 -7.97
CA ALA A 151 9.90 -15.93 -8.66
C ALA A 151 10.53 -17.34 -8.73
N GLU A 152 10.45 -18.13 -7.65
CA GLU A 152 10.98 -19.50 -7.59
C GLU A 152 10.21 -20.50 -8.47
N THR A 153 8.89 -20.34 -8.57
CA THR A 153 8.02 -21.24 -9.32
C THR A 153 7.84 -20.85 -10.78
N TYR A 154 8.36 -19.69 -11.18
CA TYR A 154 8.20 -19.21 -12.55
C TYR A 154 8.98 -20.10 -13.54
N PRO A 155 8.34 -20.62 -14.61
CA PRO A 155 9.01 -21.51 -15.55
C PRO A 155 10.11 -20.76 -16.31
N MET A 156 11.32 -21.32 -16.32
CA MET A 156 12.48 -20.77 -17.06
C MET A 156 12.26 -20.70 -18.59
N TYR A 157 11.33 -21.50 -19.12
CA TYR A 157 10.99 -21.57 -20.55
C TYR A 157 9.50 -21.24 -20.80
N GLY A 158 9.00 -20.13 -20.23
CA GLY A 158 7.67 -19.60 -20.52
C GLY A 158 7.66 -18.59 -21.68
N MET A 159 6.53 -18.44 -22.38
CA MET A 159 6.34 -17.41 -23.43
C MET A 159 6.50 -15.97 -22.92
N GLN A 160 6.19 -15.72 -21.65
CA GLN A 160 6.42 -14.44 -20.99
C GLN A 160 7.56 -14.58 -19.99
N LYS A 161 8.44 -13.57 -19.97
CA LYS A 161 9.50 -13.43 -18.96
C LYS A 161 8.91 -12.88 -17.65
N TYR A 162 9.47 -13.28 -16.51
CA TYR A 162 9.01 -12.82 -15.20
C TYR A 162 9.06 -11.29 -15.09
N ASP A 163 7.92 -10.67 -14.75
CA ASP A 163 7.81 -9.23 -14.48
C ASP A 163 7.84 -9.01 -12.96
N PRO A 164 8.95 -8.51 -12.40
CA PRO A 164 9.06 -8.30 -10.95
C PRO A 164 8.14 -7.17 -10.44
N ILE A 165 7.72 -6.23 -11.30
CA ILE A 165 6.90 -5.07 -10.92
C ILE A 165 5.41 -5.42 -10.88
N ASN A 166 4.97 -6.36 -11.71
CA ASN A 166 3.59 -6.88 -11.74
C ASN A 166 3.45 -8.26 -11.06
N SER A 167 4.29 -8.54 -10.07
CA SER A 167 4.36 -9.82 -9.36
C SER A 167 3.23 -10.07 -8.35
#